data_AF-A0A3D0PQE9-F1
#
_entry.id   AF-A0A3D0PQE9-F1
#
_cell.length_a   1.000
_cell.length_b   1.000
_cell.length_c   1.000
_cell.angle_alpha   90.00
_cell.angle_beta   90.00
_cell.angle_gamma   90.00
#
_symmetry.space_group_name_H-M   'P 1'
#
loop_
_entity.id
_entity.type
_entity.pdbx_description
1 polymer ?
#
loop_
_entity_poly.entity_id
_entity_poly.type
_entity_poly.pdbx_seq_one_letter_code
_entity_poly.pdbx_strand_id
1 'polypeptide(L)'
;PGIYSARFLGEDTPYSFKNQYILDQLANVKEKDRSARFVCVIALASPNGEVITRSGVIEGYIADKISGVNGFGYDPIFYLPEYQCTTAELPP
;
A
#
# COMPACT_ATOMS: atom_id res chain seq x y z
N PRO A 1 3.70 -4.47 2.30
CA PRO A 1 4.73 -5.33 2.94
C PRO A 1 5.99 -5.57 2.07
N GLY A 2 6.47 -4.52 1.38
CA GLY A 2 7.61 -4.64 0.45
C GLY A 2 7.34 -5.59 -0.73
N ILE A 3 8.39 -6.27 -1.21
CA ILE A 3 8.29 -7.22 -2.33
C ILE A 3 7.35 -8.41 -2.08
N TYR A 4 6.96 -8.63 -0.83
CA TYR A 4 6.03 -9.67 -0.40
C TYR A 4 4.57 -9.20 -0.35
N SER A 5 4.26 -7.96 -0.73
CA SER A 5 2.94 -7.36 -0.57
C SER A 5 1.80 -8.24 -1.11
N ALA A 6 1.90 -8.76 -2.34
CA ALA A 6 0.85 -9.62 -2.89
C ALA A 6 0.68 -10.96 -2.14
N ARG A 7 1.77 -11.49 -1.56
CA ARG A 7 1.83 -12.81 -0.90
C ARG A 7 1.97 -12.74 0.62
N PHE A 8 1.76 -11.57 1.20
CA PHE A 8 1.82 -11.37 2.65
C PHE A 8 0.72 -12.18 3.31
N LEU A 9 1.07 -13.07 4.25
CA LEU A 9 0.17 -14.10 4.82
C LEU A 9 -0.27 -15.23 3.87
N GLY A 10 0.27 -15.29 2.64
CA GLY A 10 -0.09 -16.29 1.63
C GLY A 10 -0.67 -15.67 0.36
N GLU A 11 -0.56 -16.40 -0.75
CA GLU A 11 -1.07 -15.97 -2.06
C GLU A 11 -2.60 -15.94 -2.08
N ASP A 12 -3.24 -16.99 -1.55
CA ASP A 12 -4.71 -17.14 -1.56
C ASP A 12 -5.43 -16.37 -0.46
N THR A 13 -4.70 -15.71 0.44
CA THR A 13 -5.32 -14.95 1.52
C THR A 13 -6.00 -13.69 0.97
N PRO A 14 -7.30 -13.47 1.24
CA PRO A 14 -8.00 -12.27 0.79
C PRO A 14 -7.39 -10.99 1.39
N TYR A 15 -7.40 -9.90 0.64
CA TYR A 15 -6.89 -8.61 1.12
C TYR A 15 -7.66 -8.06 2.31
N SER A 16 -8.95 -8.34 2.44
CA SER A 16 -9.71 -8.00 3.65
C SER A 16 -9.06 -8.56 4.92
N PHE A 17 -8.58 -9.81 4.87
CA PHE A 17 -7.87 -10.44 5.97
C PHE A 17 -6.46 -9.85 6.16
N LYS A 18 -5.70 -9.63 5.07
CA LYS A 18 -4.37 -9.00 5.12
C LYS A 18 -4.44 -7.59 5.74
N ASN A 19 -5.44 -6.81 5.35
CA ASN A 19 -5.66 -5.46 5.84
C ASN A 19 -6.01 -5.47 7.32
N GLN A 20 -6.97 -6.29 7.74
CA GLN A 20 -7.35 -6.43 9.15
C GLN A 20 -6.15 -6.86 10.01
N TYR A 21 -5.39 -7.85 9.55
CA TYR A 21 -4.19 -8.29 10.26
C TYR A 21 -3.18 -7.16 10.49
N ILE A 22 -2.91 -6.33 9.46
CA ILE A 22 -2.00 -5.18 9.60
C ILE A 22 -2.55 -4.18 10.61
N LEU A 23 -3.85 -3.88 10.57
CA LEU A 23 -4.49 -2.99 11.54
C LEU A 23 -4.35 -3.52 12.97
N ASP A 24 -4.59 -4.81 13.18
CA ASP A 24 -4.49 -5.48 14.48
C ASP A 24 -3.04 -5.42 15.02
N GLN A 25 -2.04 -5.69 14.17
CA GLN A 25 -0.63 -5.59 14.56
C GLN A 25 -0.22 -4.18 14.96
N LEU A 26 -0.88 -3.17 14.40
CA LEU A 26 -0.58 -1.77 14.67
C LEU A 26 -1.53 -1.14 15.70
N ALA A 27 -2.47 -1.87 16.31
CA ALA A 27 -3.53 -1.29 17.15
C ALA A 27 -3.04 -0.34 18.26
N ASN A 28 -1.85 -0.58 18.81
CA ASN A 28 -1.24 0.23 19.88
C ASN A 28 -0.11 1.16 19.40
N VAL A 29 0.09 1.27 18.07
CA VAL A 29 1.12 2.11 17.46
C VAL A 29 0.54 3.51 17.21
N LYS A 30 1.23 4.55 17.70
CA LYS A 30 0.84 5.94 17.52
C LYS A 30 0.82 6.29 16.03
N GLU A 31 -0.11 7.13 15.62
CA GLU A 31 -0.32 7.52 14.22
C GLU A 31 0.97 7.91 13.49
N LYS A 32 1.78 8.77 14.13
CA LYS A 32 3.08 9.22 13.59
C LYS A 32 4.08 8.09 13.29
N ASP A 33 3.95 6.95 13.98
CA ASP A 33 4.83 5.79 13.87
C ASP A 33 4.24 4.73 12.90
N ARG A 34 3.11 5.04 12.24
CA ARG A 34 2.44 4.19 11.23
C ARG A 34 2.78 4.60 9.79
N SER A 35 3.86 5.35 9.58
CA SER A 35 4.27 5.81 8.25
C SER A 35 4.43 4.63 7.29
N ALA A 36 3.91 4.75 6.08
CA ALA A 36 3.98 3.75 5.05
C ALA A 36 4.14 4.41 3.67
N ARG A 37 4.52 3.62 2.67
CA ARG A 37 4.54 4.09 1.28
C ARG A 37 4.14 3.00 0.31
N PHE A 38 3.43 3.40 -0.74
CA PHE A 38 3.40 2.63 -1.97
C PHE A 38 4.65 2.92 -2.79
N VAL A 39 5.20 1.88 -3.40
CA VAL A 39 6.39 1.96 -4.25
C VAL A 39 6.05 1.33 -5.59
N CYS A 40 6.27 2.07 -6.66
CA CYS A 40 6.19 1.58 -8.03
C CYS A 40 7.57 1.69 -8.68
N VAL A 41 8.03 0.62 -9.31
CA VAL A 41 9.26 0.61 -10.09
C VAL A 41 8.94 0.04 -11.46
N ILE A 42 9.30 0.78 -12.51
CA ILE A 42 9.15 0.38 -13.91
C ILE A 42 10.55 0.17 -14.49
N ALA A 43 10.74 -0.93 -15.21
CA ALA A 43 11.99 -1.27 -15.89
C ALA A 43 11.76 -1.42 -17.41
N LEU A 44 12.65 -0.82 -18.20
CA LEU A 44 12.75 -0.98 -19.64
C LEU A 44 14.05 -1.69 -19.96
N ALA A 45 13.99 -2.88 -20.56
CA ALA A 45 15.15 -3.65 -21.00
C ALA A 45 15.22 -3.69 -22.53
N SER A 46 16.34 -3.25 -23.10
CA SER A 46 16.58 -3.17 -24.54
C SER A 46 17.42 -4.35 -25.04
N PRO A 47 17.26 -4.81 -26.30
CA PRO A 47 18.07 -5.88 -26.89
C PRO A 47 19.59 -5.60 -26.93
N ASN A 48 20.01 -4.33 -26.85
CA ASN A 48 21.42 -3.95 -26.77
C ASN A 48 22.03 -4.13 -25.37
N GLY A 49 21.26 -4.64 -24.39
CA GLY A 49 21.69 -4.85 -23.02
C GLY A 49 21.49 -3.65 -22.08
N GLU A 50 20.96 -2.52 -22.58
CA GLU A 50 20.60 -1.38 -21.74
C GLU A 50 19.37 -1.69 -20.89
N VAL A 51 19.44 -1.36 -19.60
CA VAL A 51 18.31 -1.44 -18.67
C VAL A 51 18.12 -0.10 -17.99
N ILE A 52 16.94 0.48 -18.16
CA ILE A 52 16.54 1.75 -17.54
C ILE A 52 15.46 1.45 -16.51
N THR A 53 15.63 1.94 -15.29
CA THR A 53 14.61 1.88 -14.26
C THR A 53 14.13 3.28 -13.86
N ARG A 54 12.87 3.37 -13.46
CA ARG A 54 12.27 4.56 -12.85
C ARG A 54 11.43 4.12 -11.65
N SER A 55 11.45 4.92 -10.60
CA SER A 55 10.67 4.68 -9.39
C SER A 55 9.78 5.87 -9.05
N GLY A 56 8.57 5.58 -8.58
CA GLY A 56 7.67 6.54 -7.97
C GLY A 56 7.21 6.04 -6.61
N VAL A 57 6.93 6.96 -5.69
CA VAL A 57 6.41 6.63 -4.36
C VAL A 57 5.21 7.52 -4.04
N ILE A 58 4.28 6.96 -3.28
CA ILE A 58 3.24 7.71 -2.57
C ILE A 58 3.54 7.52 -1.09
N GLU A 59 3.82 8.61 -0.38
CA GLU A 59 4.00 8.59 1.08
C GLU A 59 2.65 8.75 1.77
N GLY A 60 2.47 8.03 2.88
CA GLY A 60 1.22 8.05 3.63
C GLY A 60 1.37 7.35 4.97
N TYR A 61 0.24 6.96 5.54
CA TYR A 61 0.17 6.27 6.83
C TYR A 61 -0.75 5.07 6.72
N ILE A 62 -0.57 4.07 7.59
CA ILE A 62 -1.59 3.04 7.76
C ILE A 62 -2.73 3.62 8.60
N ALA A 63 -3.96 3.59 8.08
CA ALA A 63 -5.16 4.06 8.78
C ALA A 63 -5.42 3.26 10.07
N ASP A 64 -6.32 3.76 10.92
CA ASP A 64 -6.79 3.06 12.14
C ASP A 64 -7.86 2.01 11.83
N LYS A 65 -8.63 2.22 10.76
CA LYS A 65 -9.70 1.34 10.28
C LYS A 65 -9.72 1.27 8.75
N ILE A 66 -10.45 0.27 8.24
CA ILE A 66 -10.76 0.15 6.81
C ILE A 66 -11.76 1.24 6.42
N SER A 67 -11.48 1.98 5.34
CA SER A 67 -12.41 2.93 4.73
C SER A 67 -12.31 2.90 3.19
N GLY A 68 -13.39 3.29 2.50
CA GLY A 68 -13.44 3.30 1.04
C GLY A 68 -13.73 1.95 0.38
N VAL A 69 -14.13 2.02 -0.90
CA VAL A 69 -14.52 0.85 -1.71
C VAL A 69 -13.87 0.85 -3.11
N ASN A 70 -13.18 1.93 -3.48
CA ASN A 70 -12.47 2.04 -4.74
C ASN A 70 -11.08 1.37 -4.64
N GLY A 71 -10.45 1.17 -5.79
CA GLY A 71 -9.09 0.61 -5.84
C GLY A 71 -9.04 -0.88 -5.49
N PHE A 72 -7.90 -1.32 -4.95
CA PHE A 72 -7.65 -2.71 -4.61
C PHE A 72 -6.56 -2.87 -3.54
N GLY A 73 -6.37 -4.12 -3.10
CA GLY A 73 -5.23 -4.46 -2.24
C GLY A 73 -5.27 -3.74 -0.89
N TYR A 74 -4.26 -2.91 -0.64
CA TYR A 74 -4.08 -2.17 0.61
C TYR A 74 -4.71 -0.78 0.60
N ASP A 75 -5.35 -0.38 -0.50
CA ASP A 75 -5.96 0.96 -0.63
C ASP A 75 -6.89 1.34 0.54
N PRO A 76 -7.74 0.42 1.04
CA PRO A 76 -8.66 0.76 2.13
C PRO A 76 -8.01 1.06 3.49
N ILE A 77 -6.70 0.85 3.63
CA ILE A 77 -5.95 1.14 4.85
C ILE A 77 -4.76 2.08 4.61
N PHE A 78 -4.59 2.60 3.40
CA PHE A 78 -3.51 3.53 3.07
C PHE A 78 -4.00 4.97 3.07
N TYR A 79 -3.72 5.68 4.16
CA TYR A 79 -4.20 7.03 4.44
C TYR A 79 -3.28 8.12 3.89
N LEU A 80 -3.88 9.13 3.26
CA LEU A 80 -3.20 10.32 2.74
C LEU A 80 -3.59 11.54 3.58
N PRO A 81 -2.68 12.09 4.41
CA PRO A 81 -2.98 13.26 5.25
C PRO A 81 -3.43 14.49 4.47
N GLU A 82 -2.88 14.68 3.27
CA GLU A 82 -3.22 15.82 2.40
C GLU A 82 -4.68 15.79 1.93
N TYR A 83 -5.24 14.60 1.73
CA TYR A 83 -6.62 14.41 1.27
C TYR A 83 -7.58 14.00 2.40
N GLN A 84 -7.04 13.79 3.61
CA GLN A 84 -7.77 13.34 4.79
C GLN A 84 -8.59 12.06 4.59
N CYS A 85 -8.17 11.19 3.68
CA CYS A 85 -8.87 9.96 3.35
C CYS A 85 -7.89 8.85 2.94
N THR A 86 -8.40 7.62 2.87
CA THR A 86 -7.69 6.49 2.29
C THR A 86 -7.67 6.56 0.77
N THR A 87 -6.70 5.91 0.11
CA THR A 87 -6.68 5.86 -1.37
C THR A 87 -7.93 5.19 -1.95
N ALA A 88 -8.60 4.31 -1.20
CA ALA A 88 -9.88 3.70 -1.60
C ALA A 88 -11.10 4.64 -1.53
N GLU A 89 -10.95 5.83 -0.96
CA GLU A 89 -12.00 6.87 -0.91
C GLU A 89 -11.82 7.95 -1.97
N LEU A 90 -10.67 7.97 -2.66
CA LEU A 90 -10.44 8.89 -3.76
C LEU A 90 -11.37 8.56 -4.94
N PRO A 91 -11.88 9.57 -5.65
CA PRO A 91 -12.62 9.35 -6.88
C PRO A 91 -11.69 8.81 -7.99
N PRO A 92 -12.25 8.10 -8.99
CA PRO A 92 -11.51 7.67 -10.19
C PRO A 92 -10.96 8.84 -11.01
#